data_AF-A0A7X2PKN5-F1
#
_entry.id   AF-A0A7X2PKN5-F1
#
_cell.length_a   1.000
_cell.length_b   1.000
_cell.length_c   1.000
_cell.angle_alpha   90.00
_cell.angle_beta   90.00
_cell.angle_gamma   90.00
#
_symmetry.space_group_name_H-M   'P 1'
#
loop_
_entity.id
_entity.type
_entity.pdbx_description
1 polymer ?
#
loop_
_entity_poly.entity_id
_entity_poly.type
_entity_poly.pdbx_seq_one_letter_code
_entity_poly.pdbx_strand_id
1 'polypeptide(L)'
;MGRYALFWSLCLPLLAERGTLAVRAVNLKGKPVAGVSFTAGAPTDKGGKTKIKLSADTKPGDWVKLGVSEPPRAVVMISPWNGLVQILDAPASIVLAEAGERGNLESGAAVASMAARLLASESMANVAADFRLDAAEIEKAIRGLGGRSKDPFELGLSKLFQRENAAAANYLAQALKEREKQLTKDAAEIVDAASFLGQALAAMEKWPDAAVAYQRAMNGRPDDADILHA
;
A
#
# COMPACT_ATOMS: atom_id res chain seq x y z
N MET A 1 41.77 -38.16 33.03
CA MET A 1 41.65 -36.70 32.84
C MET A 1 40.82 -36.44 31.59
N GLY A 2 39.48 -36.41 31.71
CA GLY A 2 38.56 -36.17 30.58
C GLY A 2 38.05 -34.73 30.65
N ARG A 3 38.37 -33.92 29.64
CA ARG A 3 37.95 -32.51 29.55
C ARG A 3 36.55 -32.46 28.91
N TYR A 4 35.56 -32.04 29.69
CA TYR A 4 34.25 -31.66 29.17
C TYR A 4 34.36 -30.33 28.43
N ALA A 5 34.08 -30.32 27.12
CA ALA A 5 33.94 -29.10 26.35
C ALA A 5 32.44 -28.71 26.35
N LEU A 6 32.07 -27.74 27.18
CA LEU A 6 30.78 -27.06 27.07
C LEU A 6 30.81 -26.16 25.82
N PHE A 7 30.08 -26.54 24.78
CA PHE A 7 29.75 -25.65 23.67
C PHE A 7 28.62 -24.71 24.12
N TRP A 8 28.98 -23.52 24.59
CA TRP A 8 28.03 -22.42 24.71
C TRP A 8 27.77 -21.88 23.30
N SER A 9 26.63 -22.26 22.73
CA SER A 9 26.14 -21.66 21.50
C SER A 9 25.71 -20.22 21.82
N LEU A 10 26.58 -19.26 21.51
CA LEU A 10 26.30 -17.84 21.59
C LEU A 10 25.24 -17.50 20.53
N CYS A 11 23.97 -17.51 20.92
CA CYS A 11 22.90 -16.96 20.10
C CYS A 11 23.03 -15.43 20.16
N LEU A 12 23.73 -14.83 19.19
CA LEU A 12 23.72 -13.39 18.99
C LEU A 12 22.27 -12.98 18.68
N PRO A 13 21.61 -12.14 19.50
CA PRO A 13 20.38 -11.52 19.06
C PRO A 13 20.73 -10.62 17.88
N LEU A 14 20.13 -10.87 16.72
CA LEU A 14 20.05 -9.88 15.66
C LEU A 14 19.38 -8.64 16.27
N LEU A 15 20.19 -7.66 16.65
CA LEU A 15 19.73 -6.33 16.98
C LEU A 15 19.09 -5.78 15.70
N ALA A 16 17.77 -5.79 15.63
CA ALA A 16 17.04 -4.95 14.69
C ALA A 16 17.61 -3.53 14.83
N GLU A 17 18.10 -2.94 13.73
CA GLU A 17 18.62 -1.57 13.72
C GLU A 17 17.48 -0.62 14.11
N ARG A 18 17.39 -0.28 15.39
CA ARG A 18 16.39 0.68 15.90
C ARG A 18 16.52 2.00 15.15
N GLY A 19 15.39 2.57 14.74
CA GLY A 19 15.34 3.88 14.10
C GLY A 19 15.72 3.90 12.62
N THR A 20 15.66 2.77 11.90
CA THR A 20 15.85 2.75 10.44
C THR A 20 14.79 1.91 9.74
N LEU A 21 14.20 2.43 8.68
CA LEU A 21 13.32 1.70 7.77
C LEU A 21 14.08 1.34 6.50
N ALA A 22 14.22 0.04 6.23
CA ALA A 22 14.73 -0.44 4.94
C ALA A 22 13.62 -0.34 3.90
N VAL A 23 13.92 0.24 2.75
CA VAL A 23 12.98 0.43 1.63
C VAL A 23 13.54 -0.21 0.37
N ARG A 24 12.65 -0.84 -0.41
CA ARG A 24 12.93 -1.34 -1.75
C ARG A 24 11.94 -0.73 -2.74
N ALA A 25 12.41 0.20 -3.55
CA ALA A 25 11.68 0.79 -4.66
C ALA A 25 11.73 -0.11 -5.90
N VAL A 26 10.55 -0.42 -6.44
CA VAL A 26 10.38 -1.18 -7.68
C VAL A 26 9.36 -0.51 -8.59
N ASN A 27 9.40 -0.81 -9.88
CA ASN A 27 8.36 -0.36 -10.81
C ASN A 27 7.20 -1.36 -10.87
N LEU A 28 6.17 -1.04 -11.67
CA LEU A 28 5.00 -1.90 -11.93
C LEU A 28 5.34 -3.32 -12.44
N LYS A 29 6.57 -3.57 -12.91
CA LYS A 29 7.06 -4.88 -13.35
C LYS A 29 7.95 -5.58 -12.31
N GLY A 30 8.01 -5.04 -11.08
CA GLY A 30 8.87 -5.54 -10.00
C GLY A 30 10.37 -5.28 -10.20
N LYS A 31 10.76 -4.48 -11.21
CA LYS A 31 12.17 -4.15 -11.45
C LYS A 31 12.61 -3.02 -10.52
N PRO A 32 13.84 -3.07 -9.97
CA PRO A 32 14.36 -2.01 -9.13
C PRO A 32 14.33 -0.62 -9.79
N VAL A 33 14.03 0.41 -9.00
CA VAL A 33 14.09 1.81 -9.43
C VAL A 33 15.15 2.53 -8.61
N ALA A 34 16.19 3.03 -9.28
CA ALA A 34 17.31 3.72 -8.66
C ALA A 34 17.16 5.24 -8.69
N GLY A 35 17.84 5.94 -7.79
CA GLY A 35 17.90 7.41 -7.76
C GLY A 35 16.64 8.10 -7.21
N VAL A 36 15.68 7.34 -6.67
CA VAL A 36 14.50 7.87 -6.00
C VAL A 36 14.84 8.17 -4.55
N SER A 37 14.55 9.38 -4.10
CA SER A 37 14.70 9.81 -2.72
C SER A 37 13.32 9.81 -2.04
N PHE A 38 13.25 9.21 -0.86
CA PHE A 38 12.07 9.28 0.00
C PHE A 38 12.31 10.31 1.11
N THR A 39 11.25 10.77 1.77
CA THR A 39 11.35 11.70 2.90
C THR A 39 12.43 11.27 3.89
N ALA A 40 13.42 12.16 4.13
CA ALA A 40 14.56 11.93 5.03
C ALA A 40 15.44 10.70 4.69
N GLY A 41 15.39 10.18 3.46
CA GLY A 41 16.20 9.07 2.96
C GLY A 41 17.23 9.50 1.92
N ALA A 42 18.32 8.72 1.83
CA ALA A 42 19.24 8.83 0.70
C ALA A 42 18.59 8.29 -0.59
N PRO A 43 19.04 8.72 -1.78
CA PRO A 43 18.58 8.15 -3.04
C PRO A 43 18.79 6.63 -3.08
N THR A 44 17.83 5.93 -3.67
CA THR A 44 17.90 4.47 -3.87
C THR A 44 19.09 4.05 -4.74
N ASP A 45 19.72 2.93 -4.37
CA ASP A 45 20.84 2.35 -5.10
C ASP A 45 20.40 1.65 -6.41
N LYS A 46 21.33 1.04 -7.14
CA LYS A 46 21.04 0.27 -8.37
C LYS A 46 20.10 -0.93 -8.15
N GLY A 47 20.02 -1.42 -6.91
CA GLY A 47 19.09 -2.47 -6.48
C GLY A 47 17.75 -1.92 -6.00
N GLY A 48 17.51 -0.61 -6.12
CA GLY A 48 16.30 0.08 -5.67
C GLY A 48 16.22 0.19 -4.16
N LYS A 49 17.31 -0.02 -3.43
CA LYS A 49 17.30 -0.08 -1.97
C LYS A 49 17.75 1.24 -1.37
N THR A 50 17.13 1.62 -0.26
CA THR A 50 17.62 2.69 0.59
C THR A 50 17.24 2.43 2.05
N LYS A 51 17.83 3.22 2.95
CA LYS A 51 17.52 3.22 4.38
C LYS A 51 17.05 4.62 4.76
N ILE A 52 15.91 4.70 5.42
CA ILE A 52 15.34 5.94 5.93
C ILE A 52 15.58 5.99 7.43
N LYS A 53 16.23 7.06 7.90
CA LYS A 53 16.42 7.26 9.34
C LYS A 53 15.11 7.75 9.94
N LEU A 54 14.60 7.02 10.92
CA LEU A 54 13.39 7.33 11.65
C LEU A 54 13.72 8.06 12.97
N SER A 55 12.69 8.58 13.64
CA SER A 55 12.89 9.17 14.96
C SER A 55 13.29 8.08 15.97
N ALA A 56 13.95 8.48 17.06
CA ALA A 56 14.35 7.55 18.11
C ALA A 56 13.15 6.90 18.83
N ASP A 57 11.98 7.52 18.75
CA ASP A 57 10.76 7.06 19.42
C ASP A 57 9.98 6.03 18.60
N THR A 58 10.35 5.82 17.33
CA THR A 58 9.64 4.89 16.45
C THR A 58 9.97 3.43 16.75
N LYS A 59 8.95 2.57 16.79
CA LYS A 59 9.03 1.15 17.17
C LYS A 59 8.59 0.24 16.02
N PRO A 60 9.04 -1.03 15.99
CA PRO A 60 8.45 -2.04 15.11
C PRO A 60 6.94 -2.11 15.30
N GLY A 61 6.20 -2.16 14.19
CA GLY A 61 4.75 -2.11 14.17
C GLY A 61 4.15 -0.72 13.94
N ASP A 62 4.91 0.35 14.21
CA ASP A 62 4.47 1.73 13.96
C ASP A 62 4.33 1.99 12.45
N TRP A 63 3.45 2.93 12.11
CA TRP A 63 3.22 3.38 10.75
C TRP A 63 3.89 4.73 10.49
N VAL A 64 4.55 4.85 9.35
CA VAL A 64 5.20 6.10 8.92
C VAL A 64 4.71 6.51 7.54
N LYS A 65 4.50 7.81 7.38
CA LYS A 65 4.16 8.41 6.09
C LYS A 65 5.44 8.68 5.30
N LEU A 66 5.59 7.99 4.17
CA LEU A 66 6.63 8.24 3.19
C LEU A 66 6.09 9.12 2.06
N GLY A 67 6.86 10.14 1.71
CA GLY A 67 6.71 10.88 0.47
C GLY A 67 7.90 10.60 -0.44
N VAL A 68 7.73 10.80 -1.74
CA VAL A 68 8.85 10.90 -2.67
C VAL A 68 9.29 12.37 -2.71
N SER A 69 10.57 12.62 -2.50
CA SER A 69 11.14 13.97 -2.65
C SER A 69 11.68 14.14 -4.08
N GLU A 70 11.26 15.20 -4.77
CA GLU A 70 11.86 15.64 -6.04
C GLU A 70 13.34 16.07 -5.84
N PRO A 71 14.23 16.07 -6.86
CA PRO A 71 14.30 15.37 -8.17
C PRO A 71 15.31 14.18 -8.17
N PRO A 72 15.41 13.33 -9.24
CA PRO A 72 15.36 13.69 -10.67
C PRO A 72 14.25 13.11 -11.56
N ARG A 73 13.31 12.29 -11.08
CA ARG A 73 12.17 11.80 -11.90
C ARG A 73 10.84 12.05 -11.21
N ALA A 74 9.86 12.56 -11.96
CA ALA A 74 8.48 12.69 -11.49
C ALA A 74 7.86 11.29 -11.41
N VAL A 75 7.94 10.66 -10.24
CA VAL A 75 7.39 9.34 -9.96
C VAL A 75 6.24 9.46 -8.97
N VAL A 76 5.24 8.60 -9.16
CA VAL A 76 4.07 8.49 -8.27
C VAL A 76 4.15 7.17 -7.52
N MET A 77 3.76 7.19 -6.24
CA MET A 77 3.67 5.98 -5.43
C MET A 77 2.37 5.23 -5.74
N ILE A 78 2.51 4.00 -6.24
CA ILE A 78 1.39 3.12 -6.59
C ILE A 78 0.97 2.29 -5.38
N SER A 79 1.97 1.72 -4.69
CA SER A 79 1.77 0.98 -3.45
C SER A 79 2.89 1.30 -2.46
N PRO A 80 2.56 1.65 -1.21
CA PRO A 80 1.21 2.03 -0.75
C PRO A 80 0.80 3.36 -1.37
N TRP A 81 -0.40 3.47 -1.94
CA TRP A 81 -0.88 4.68 -2.65
C TRP A 81 -0.99 5.90 -1.72
N ASN A 82 -1.23 5.67 -0.44
CA ASN A 82 -1.27 6.69 0.61
C ASN A 82 0.09 6.92 1.27
N GLY A 83 1.17 6.26 0.83
CA GLY A 83 2.49 6.40 1.44
C GLY A 83 2.63 5.88 2.87
N LEU A 84 1.63 5.20 3.43
CA LEU A 84 1.71 4.65 4.79
C LEU A 84 2.40 3.30 4.77
N VAL A 85 3.52 3.21 5.48
CA VAL A 85 4.36 2.01 5.55
C VAL A 85 4.53 1.59 7.00
N GLN A 86 4.33 0.30 7.26
CA GLN A 86 4.59 -0.26 8.58
C GLN A 86 6.08 -0.57 8.77
N ILE A 87 6.60 -0.29 9.96
CA ILE A 87 7.98 -0.60 10.30
C ILE A 87 8.09 -2.06 10.69
N LEU A 88 8.78 -2.81 9.85
CA LEU A 88 8.97 -4.26 9.98
C LEU A 88 10.46 -4.60 9.88
N ASP A 89 10.82 -5.80 10.32
CA ASP A 89 12.18 -6.34 10.17
C ASP A 89 12.55 -6.66 8.70
N ALA A 90 11.59 -6.58 7.79
CA ALA A 90 11.79 -6.80 6.36
C ALA A 90 11.73 -5.47 5.60
N PRO A 91 12.44 -5.32 4.46
CA PRO A 91 12.33 -4.12 3.65
C PRO A 91 10.90 -3.87 3.17
N ALA A 92 10.42 -2.65 3.35
CA ALA A 92 9.15 -2.22 2.79
C ALA A 92 9.25 -2.13 1.26
N SER A 93 8.32 -2.76 0.56
CA SER A 93 8.25 -2.71 -0.90
C SER A 93 7.44 -1.50 -1.34
N ILE A 94 8.05 -0.61 -2.12
CA ILE A 94 7.39 0.57 -2.65
C ILE A 94 7.31 0.45 -4.17
N VAL A 95 6.09 0.40 -4.69
CA VAL A 95 5.85 0.33 -6.13
C VAL A 95 5.68 1.75 -6.66
N LEU A 96 6.46 2.09 -7.68
CA LEU A 96 6.48 3.40 -8.31
C LEU A 96 6.08 3.30 -9.78
N ALA A 97 5.47 4.37 -10.29
CA ALA A 97 5.25 4.59 -11.71
C ALA A 97 5.81 5.96 -12.11
N GLU A 98 6.27 6.08 -13.36
CA GLU A 98 6.64 7.38 -13.92
C GLU A 98 5.36 8.14 -14.28
N ALA A 99 5.27 9.40 -13.87
CA ALA A 99 4.13 10.27 -14.19
C ALA A 99 4.14 10.63 -15.69
N GLY A 100 2.96 10.71 -16.30
CA GLY A 100 2.76 11.00 -17.72
C GLY A 100 2.81 9.78 -18.63
N GLU A 101 3.17 8.60 -18.09
CA GLU A 101 3.19 7.36 -18.85
C GLU A 101 1.77 6.84 -19.11
N ARG A 102 1.32 6.92 -20.36
CA ARG A 102 -0.01 6.41 -20.77
C ARG A 102 -0.17 4.91 -20.45
N GLY A 103 0.93 4.16 -20.42
CA GLY A 103 0.95 2.76 -20.01
C GLY A 103 0.43 2.51 -18.59
N ASN A 104 0.39 3.52 -17.72
CA ASN A 104 -0.21 3.43 -16.39
C ASN A 104 -1.72 3.12 -16.45
N LEU A 105 -2.42 3.58 -17.49
CA LEU A 105 -3.87 3.32 -17.68
C LEU A 105 -4.18 1.86 -18.06
N GLU A 106 -3.16 1.12 -18.50
CA GLU A 106 -3.25 -0.32 -18.81
C GLU A 106 -2.79 -1.21 -17.65
N SER A 107 -2.20 -0.61 -16.62
CA SER A 107 -1.73 -1.33 -15.43
C SER A 107 -2.85 -1.41 -14.39
N GLY A 108 -3.31 -2.64 -14.09
CA GLY A 108 -4.31 -2.88 -13.05
C GLY A 108 -3.95 -2.22 -11.72
N ALA A 109 -2.71 -2.43 -11.25
CA ALA A 109 -2.21 -1.85 -10.01
C ALA A 109 -2.20 -0.32 -10.00
N ALA A 110 -1.83 0.32 -11.12
CA ALA A 110 -1.82 1.79 -11.20
C ALA A 110 -3.23 2.37 -11.24
N VAL A 111 -4.12 1.78 -12.02
CA VAL A 111 -5.54 2.19 -12.08
C VAL A 111 -6.24 1.94 -10.73
N ALA A 112 -5.92 0.83 -10.06
CA ALA A 112 -6.42 0.54 -8.72
C ALA A 112 -5.93 1.56 -7.69
N SER A 113 -4.66 1.98 -7.76
CA SER A 113 -4.11 3.06 -6.94
C SER A 113 -4.86 4.38 -7.16
N MET A 114 -5.13 4.76 -8.43
CA MET A 114 -5.96 5.93 -8.74
C MET A 114 -7.38 5.80 -8.16
N ALA A 115 -8.01 4.64 -8.31
CA ALA A 115 -9.35 4.39 -7.78
C ALA A 115 -9.38 4.48 -6.24
N ALA A 116 -8.39 3.90 -5.56
CA ALA A 116 -8.27 3.94 -4.10
C ALA A 116 -8.15 5.38 -3.59
N ARG A 117 -7.32 6.22 -4.23
CA ARG A 117 -7.17 7.65 -3.91
C ARG A 117 -8.49 8.41 -4.02
N LEU A 118 -9.22 8.21 -5.11
CA LEU A 118 -10.52 8.85 -5.32
C LEU A 118 -11.58 8.38 -4.32
N LEU A 119 -11.57 7.09 -3.98
CA LEU A 119 -12.45 6.52 -2.96
C LEU A 119 -12.07 6.98 -1.54
N ALA A 120 -10.81 7.36 -1.33
CA ALA A 120 -10.33 8.05 -0.14
C ALA A 120 -10.54 9.57 -0.17
N SER A 121 -11.49 10.04 -0.99
CA SER A 121 -11.92 11.44 -1.10
C SER A 121 -10.91 12.42 -1.72
N GLU A 122 -9.88 11.93 -2.42
CA GLU A 122 -9.09 12.81 -3.29
C GLU A 122 -9.89 13.27 -4.51
N SER A 123 -9.62 14.49 -4.99
CA SER A 123 -10.27 15.01 -6.19
C SER A 123 -9.69 14.39 -7.46
N MET A 124 -10.52 14.20 -8.49
CA MET A 124 -10.07 13.75 -9.80
C MET A 124 -8.98 14.66 -10.38
N ALA A 125 -9.07 15.97 -10.13
CA ALA A 125 -8.07 16.94 -10.59
C ALA A 125 -6.68 16.70 -9.95
N ASN A 126 -6.64 16.38 -8.65
CA ASN A 126 -5.37 16.12 -7.95
C ASN A 126 -4.75 14.80 -8.43
N VAL A 127 -5.57 13.74 -8.54
CA VAL A 127 -5.08 12.45 -9.05
C VAL A 127 -4.58 12.59 -10.50
N ALA A 128 -5.31 13.31 -11.35
CA ALA A 128 -4.88 13.61 -12.72
C ALA A 128 -3.56 14.40 -12.77
N ALA A 129 -3.41 15.42 -11.91
CA ALA A 129 -2.21 16.24 -11.85
C ALA A 129 -0.98 15.43 -11.42
N ASP A 130 -1.10 14.63 -10.36
CA ASP A 130 -0.01 13.80 -9.85
C ASP A 130 0.46 12.78 -10.88
N PHE A 131 -0.49 12.09 -11.52
CA PHE A 131 -0.18 11.13 -12.57
C PHE A 131 0.17 11.78 -13.89
N ARG A 132 -0.06 13.09 -14.07
CA ARG A 132 0.08 13.84 -15.32
C ARG A 132 -0.68 13.18 -16.48
N LEU A 133 -1.90 12.73 -16.19
CA LEU A 133 -2.79 12.07 -17.14
C LEU A 133 -4.12 12.82 -17.22
N ASP A 134 -4.87 12.58 -18.29
CA ASP A 134 -6.19 13.17 -18.45
C ASP A 134 -7.21 12.54 -17.48
N ALA A 135 -8.04 13.38 -16.86
CA ALA A 135 -9.03 12.96 -15.88
C ALA A 135 -10.09 12.01 -16.46
N ALA A 136 -10.53 12.24 -17.71
CA ALA A 136 -11.52 11.39 -18.35
C ALA A 136 -10.91 10.03 -18.75
N GLU A 137 -9.62 10.01 -19.12
CA GLU A 137 -8.90 8.76 -19.37
C GLU A 137 -8.72 7.93 -18.09
N ILE A 138 -8.43 8.56 -16.95
CA ILE A 138 -8.39 7.91 -15.64
C ILE A 138 -9.76 7.31 -15.30
N GLU A 139 -10.84 8.10 -15.40
CA GLU A 139 -12.20 7.62 -15.12
C GLU A 139 -12.55 6.41 -15.98
N LYS A 140 -12.30 6.50 -17.29
CA LYS A 140 -12.53 5.41 -18.24
C LYS A 140 -11.73 4.16 -17.87
N ALA A 141 -10.47 4.31 -17.47
CA ALA A 141 -9.63 3.19 -17.07
C ALA A 141 -10.15 2.50 -15.81
N ILE A 142 -10.59 3.26 -14.79
CA ILE A 142 -11.16 2.73 -13.54
C ILE A 142 -12.46 1.96 -13.83
N ARG A 143 -13.36 2.52 -14.64
CA ARG A 143 -14.60 1.84 -15.04
C ARG A 143 -14.33 0.57 -15.84
N GLY A 144 -13.31 0.58 -16.70
CA GLY A 144 -12.89 -0.56 -17.50
C GLY A 144 -12.11 -1.63 -16.75
N LEU A 145 -11.68 -1.37 -15.51
CA LEU A 145 -10.88 -2.33 -14.71
C LEU A 145 -11.66 -3.62 -14.42
N GLY A 146 -12.98 -3.50 -14.21
CA GLY A 146 -13.91 -4.61 -14.00
C GLY A 146 -13.93 -5.70 -15.09
N GLY A 147 -13.53 -5.36 -16.32
CA GLY A 147 -13.46 -6.30 -17.45
C GLY A 147 -12.05 -6.75 -17.82
N ARG A 148 -11.01 -6.18 -17.21
CA ARG A 148 -9.59 -6.40 -17.59
C ARG A 148 -8.80 -7.14 -16.50
N SER A 149 -9.17 -6.96 -15.24
CA SER A 149 -8.47 -7.59 -14.12
C SER A 149 -9.10 -8.90 -13.68
N LYS A 150 -8.28 -9.78 -13.10
CA LYS A 150 -8.73 -10.97 -12.37
C LYS A 150 -8.51 -10.82 -10.86
N ASP A 151 -7.87 -9.74 -10.43
CA ASP A 151 -7.58 -9.48 -9.03
C ASP A 151 -8.86 -8.98 -8.33
N PRO A 152 -9.33 -9.66 -7.27
CA PRO A 152 -10.57 -9.28 -6.60
C PRO A 152 -10.53 -7.88 -5.98
N PHE A 153 -9.37 -7.38 -5.56
CA PHE A 153 -9.26 -6.03 -5.01
C PHE A 153 -9.47 -4.98 -6.11
N GLU A 154 -8.80 -5.14 -7.25
CA GLU A 154 -8.95 -4.27 -8.41
C GLU A 154 -10.42 -4.23 -8.91
N LEU A 155 -11.05 -5.41 -9.01
CA LEU A 155 -12.47 -5.52 -9.37
C LEU A 155 -13.38 -4.82 -8.35
N GLY A 156 -13.08 -5.00 -7.06
CA GLY A 156 -13.80 -4.38 -5.94
C GLY A 156 -13.77 -2.86 -5.99
N LEU A 157 -12.60 -2.26 -6.18
CA LEU A 157 -12.44 -0.79 -6.29
C LEU A 157 -13.18 -0.24 -7.50
N SER A 158 -13.10 -0.91 -8.66
CA SER A 158 -13.83 -0.51 -9.86
C SER A 158 -15.35 -0.50 -9.63
N LYS A 159 -15.88 -1.50 -8.93
CA LYS A 159 -17.30 -1.59 -8.60
C LYS A 159 -17.73 -0.56 -7.57
N LEU A 160 -16.90 -0.31 -6.57
CA LEU A 160 -17.16 0.70 -5.55
C LEU A 160 -17.18 2.11 -6.15
N PHE A 161 -16.23 2.42 -7.04
CA PHE A 161 -16.21 3.66 -7.81
C PHE A 161 -17.48 3.86 -8.65
N GLN A 162 -18.01 2.76 -9.20
CA GLN A 162 -19.27 2.75 -9.98
C GLN A 162 -20.53 2.71 -9.11
N ARG A 163 -20.39 2.77 -7.76
CA ARG A 163 -21.49 2.64 -6.78
C ARG A 163 -22.25 1.30 -6.84
N GLU A 164 -21.64 0.28 -7.43
CA GLU A 164 -22.15 -1.09 -7.43
C GLU A 164 -21.80 -1.79 -6.10
N ASN A 165 -22.29 -1.26 -4.99
CA ASN A 165 -21.83 -1.59 -3.63
C ASN A 165 -21.93 -3.08 -3.28
N ALA A 166 -22.98 -3.78 -3.74
CA ALA A 166 -23.13 -5.21 -3.50
C ALA A 166 -22.05 -6.05 -4.21
N ALA A 167 -21.73 -5.71 -5.46
CA ALA A 167 -20.66 -6.37 -6.20
C ALA A 167 -19.29 -6.02 -5.60
N ALA A 168 -19.08 -4.75 -5.23
CA ALA A 168 -17.87 -4.29 -4.57
C ALA A 168 -17.62 -5.04 -3.27
N ALA A 169 -18.63 -5.16 -2.40
CA ALA A 169 -18.51 -5.88 -1.13
C ALA A 169 -18.12 -7.35 -1.34
N ASN A 170 -18.68 -8.04 -2.33
CA ASN A 170 -18.32 -9.43 -2.63
C ASN A 170 -16.86 -9.57 -3.06
N TYR A 171 -16.40 -8.73 -3.99
CA TYR A 171 -15.02 -8.76 -4.48
C TYR A 171 -14.00 -8.34 -3.41
N LEU A 172 -14.31 -7.31 -2.62
CA LEU A 172 -13.43 -6.84 -1.54
C LEU A 172 -13.37 -7.82 -0.37
N ALA A 173 -14.46 -8.51 -0.06
CA ALA A 173 -14.46 -9.61 0.92
C ALA A 173 -13.60 -10.79 0.44
N GLN A 174 -13.64 -11.11 -0.87
CA GLN A 174 -12.76 -12.11 -1.45
C GLN A 174 -11.29 -11.67 -1.36
N ALA A 175 -10.98 -10.43 -1.75
CA ALA A 175 -9.63 -9.86 -1.68
C ALA A 175 -9.06 -9.91 -0.25
N LEU A 176 -9.86 -9.48 0.73
CA LEU A 176 -9.48 -9.51 2.14
C LEU A 176 -9.15 -10.94 2.59
N LYS A 177 -10.04 -11.89 2.28
CA LYS A 177 -9.83 -13.31 2.62
C LYS A 177 -8.57 -13.90 1.97
N GLU A 178 -8.26 -13.53 0.73
CA GLU A 178 -7.05 -13.98 0.04
C GLU A 178 -5.79 -13.39 0.67
N ARG A 179 -5.79 -12.10 0.97
CA ARG A 179 -4.67 -11.39 1.63
C ARG A 179 -4.40 -11.89 3.04
N GLU A 180 -5.44 -12.10 3.85
CA GLU A 180 -5.32 -12.67 5.20
C GLU A 180 -4.71 -14.08 5.17
N LYS A 181 -5.06 -14.89 4.16
CA LYS A 181 -4.49 -16.24 3.99
C LYS A 181 -3.04 -16.23 3.59
N GLN A 182 -2.58 -15.21 2.87
CA GLN A 182 -1.26 -15.22 2.26
C GLN A 182 -0.10 -15.12 3.27
N LEU A 183 -0.36 -14.96 4.58
CA LEU A 183 0.67 -14.73 5.62
C LEU A 183 1.68 -13.63 5.21
N THR A 184 1.29 -12.77 4.27
CA THR A 184 2.12 -11.68 3.79
C THR A 184 2.13 -10.63 4.90
N LYS A 185 3.33 -10.16 5.24
CA LYS A 185 3.51 -9.10 6.23
C LYS A 185 3.01 -7.73 5.74
N ASP A 186 2.29 -7.67 4.63
CA ASP A 186 1.81 -6.42 4.08
C ASP A 186 0.46 -6.05 4.70
N ALA A 187 0.53 -5.58 5.94
CA ALA A 187 -0.63 -5.11 6.67
C ALA A 187 -1.38 -4.01 5.91
N ALA A 188 -0.72 -3.28 5.00
CA ALA A 188 -1.36 -2.21 4.24
C ALA A 188 -2.40 -2.75 3.27
N GLU A 189 -2.12 -3.88 2.62
CA GLU A 189 -3.06 -4.51 1.70
C GLU A 189 -4.31 -5.06 2.42
N ILE A 190 -4.13 -5.61 3.62
CA ILE A 190 -5.24 -6.08 4.47
C ILE A 190 -6.08 -4.89 4.93
N VAL A 191 -5.42 -3.82 5.41
CA VAL A 191 -6.08 -2.58 5.84
C VAL A 191 -6.90 -1.99 4.71
N ASP A 192 -6.32 -1.82 3.52
CA ASP A 192 -7.02 -1.22 2.39
C ASP A 192 -8.24 -2.06 1.96
N ALA A 193 -8.10 -3.39 1.85
CA ALA A 193 -9.22 -4.27 1.51
C ALA A 193 -10.35 -4.20 2.56
N ALA A 194 -10.00 -4.20 3.84
CA ALA A 194 -10.95 -4.10 4.94
C ALA A 194 -11.65 -2.73 4.98
N SER A 195 -10.92 -1.63 4.79
CA SER A 195 -11.46 -0.27 4.74
C SER A 195 -12.45 -0.09 3.58
N PHE A 196 -12.09 -0.49 2.36
CA PHE A 196 -13.00 -0.36 1.22
C PHE A 196 -14.19 -1.33 1.31
N LEU A 197 -14.02 -2.51 1.93
CA LEU A 197 -15.15 -3.40 2.23
C LEU A 197 -16.13 -2.73 3.20
N GLY A 198 -15.61 -2.07 4.25
CA GLY A 198 -16.40 -1.27 5.19
C GLY A 198 -17.22 -0.20 4.47
N GLN A 199 -16.58 0.57 3.59
CA GLN A 199 -17.28 1.59 2.78
C GLN A 199 -18.39 0.99 1.92
N ALA A 200 -18.12 -0.13 1.23
CA ALA A 200 -19.12 -0.81 0.40
C ALA A 200 -20.33 -1.29 1.23
N LEU A 201 -20.09 -1.84 2.43
CA LEU A 201 -21.14 -2.31 3.34
C LEU A 201 -21.93 -1.17 3.98
N ALA A 202 -21.27 -0.08 4.36
CA ALA A 202 -21.89 1.13 4.88
C ALA A 202 -22.83 1.76 3.84
N ALA A 203 -22.39 1.82 2.58
CA ALA A 203 -23.21 2.30 1.46
C ALA A 203 -24.39 1.35 1.10
N MET A 204 -24.44 0.15 1.69
CA MET A 204 -25.58 -0.77 1.67
C MET A 204 -26.41 -0.74 2.95
N GLU A 205 -26.13 0.19 3.87
CA GLU A 205 -26.73 0.31 5.20
C GLU A 205 -26.54 -0.94 6.09
N LYS A 206 -25.54 -1.78 5.77
CA LYS A 206 -25.16 -2.94 6.57
C LYS A 206 -24.21 -2.55 7.69
N TRP A 207 -24.66 -1.67 8.58
CA TRP A 207 -23.83 -1.07 9.63
C TRP A 207 -23.10 -2.07 10.52
N PRO A 208 -23.70 -3.20 10.96
CA PRO A 208 -22.97 -4.18 11.77
C PRO A 208 -21.80 -4.83 11.01
N ASP A 209 -22.01 -5.18 9.75
CA ASP A 209 -20.96 -5.79 8.92
C ASP A 209 -19.87 -4.77 8.57
N ALA A 210 -20.26 -3.53 8.29
CA ALA A 210 -19.34 -2.42 8.03
C ALA A 210 -18.44 -2.14 9.24
N ALA A 211 -19.01 -2.11 10.45
CA ALA A 211 -18.25 -1.94 11.68
C ALA A 211 -17.21 -3.05 11.89
N VAL A 212 -17.56 -4.31 11.57
CA VAL A 212 -16.60 -5.43 11.62
C VAL A 212 -15.47 -5.25 10.60
N ALA A 213 -15.79 -4.81 9.38
CA ALA A 213 -14.78 -4.56 8.35
C ALA A 213 -13.83 -3.41 8.75
N TYR A 214 -14.37 -2.29 9.23
CA TYR A 214 -13.55 -1.18 9.74
C TYR A 214 -12.72 -1.59 10.96
N GLN A 215 -13.26 -2.38 11.88
CA GLN A 215 -12.48 -2.90 13.01
C GLN A 215 -11.28 -3.75 12.54
N ARG A 216 -11.44 -4.54 11.47
CA ARG A 216 -10.32 -5.28 10.88
C ARG A 216 -9.26 -4.35 10.30
N ALA A 217 -9.67 -3.27 9.62
CA ALA A 217 -8.74 -2.25 9.13
C ALA A 217 -7.98 -1.59 10.30
N MET A 218 -8.70 -1.21 11.37
CA MET A 218 -8.09 -0.64 12.57
C MET A 218 -7.12 -1.59 13.28
N ASN A 219 -7.38 -2.90 13.26
CA ASN A 219 -6.42 -3.86 13.83
C ASN A 219 -5.08 -3.87 13.09
N GLY A 220 -5.06 -3.51 11.80
CA GLY A 220 -3.84 -3.31 11.03
C GLY A 220 -3.22 -1.92 11.24
N ARG A 221 -4.03 -0.90 11.53
CA ARG A 221 -3.63 0.50 11.79
C ARG A 221 -4.42 1.09 12.98
N PRO A 222 -4.00 0.83 14.24
CA PRO A 222 -4.80 1.21 15.41
C PRO A 222 -4.93 2.72 15.63
N ASP A 223 -3.98 3.51 15.14
CA ASP A 223 -3.87 4.97 15.37
C ASP A 223 -4.23 5.82 14.14
N ASP A 224 -4.82 5.22 13.10
CA ASP A 224 -5.17 5.91 11.85
C ASP A 224 -6.60 6.45 11.90
N ALA A 225 -6.72 7.75 12.22
CA ALA A 225 -8.01 8.44 12.32
C ALA A 225 -8.77 8.51 10.98
N ASP A 226 -8.09 8.38 9.84
CA ASP A 226 -8.74 8.41 8.53
C ASP A 226 -9.63 7.17 8.30
N ILE A 227 -9.41 6.08 9.05
CA ILE A 227 -10.24 4.88 9.04
C ILE A 227 -11.63 5.14 9.67
N LEU A 228 -11.74 6.13 10.55
CA LEU A 228 -12.97 6.45 11.31
C LEU A 228 -13.86 7.51 10.65
N HIS A 229 -13.40 8.15 9.57
CA HIS A 229 -14.11 9.28 8.93
C HIS A 229 -14.89 8.90 7.65
N ALA A 230 -15.07 7.60 7.35
CA ALA A 230 -15.69 7.10 6.10
C ALA A 230 -17.14 6.60 6.26
#